data_AF-K2C336-F1
#
_entry.id   AF-K2C336-F1
#
_cell.length_a   1.000
_cell.length_b   1.000
_cell.length_c   1.000
_cell.angle_alpha   90.00
_cell.angle_beta   90.00
_cell.angle_gamma   90.00
#
_symmetry.space_group_name_H-M   'P 1'
#
loop_
_entity.id
_entity.type
_entity.pdbx_description
1 polymer ?
#
loop_
_entity_poly.entity_id
_entity_poly.type
_entity_poly.pdbx_seq_one_letter_code
_entity_poly.pdbx_strand_id
1 'polypeptide(L)' 'MSATIYDIHKLEEKANLIRQDIIKMLVEAGSGHSAGPLGMADIFTALYFHILNH' A
#
# COMPACT_ATOMS: atom_id res chain seq x y z
N MET A 1 -22.01 15.57 -0.92
CA MET A 1 -20.88 14.63 -0.78
C MET A 1 -20.23 14.92 0.57
N SER A 2 -20.58 14.15 1.59
CA SER A 2 -19.95 14.28 2.91
C SER A 2 -18.58 13.61 2.80
N ALA A 3 -17.51 14.41 2.83
CA ALA A 3 -16.17 13.89 3.05
C ALA A 3 -16.14 13.34 4.48
N THR A 4 -16.48 12.05 4.63
CA THR A 4 -16.17 11.32 5.85
C THR A 4 -14.67 11.43 6.07
N ILE A 5 -14.28 11.92 7.25
CA ILE A 5 -12.88 11.93 7.68
C ILE A 5 -12.42 10.47 7.64
N TYR A 6 -11.64 10.11 6.62
CA TYR A 6 -11.04 8.79 6.54
C TYR A 6 -9.90 8.73 7.55
N ASP A 7 -9.84 7.62 8.27
CA ASP A 7 -8.81 7.38 9.25
C ASP A 7 -7.48 7.13 8.52
N ILE A 8 -6.65 8.17 8.47
CA ILE A 8 -5.32 8.12 7.83
C ILE A 8 -4.51 6.96 8.41
N HIS A 9 -4.67 6.64 9.70
CA HIS A 9 -3.95 5.52 10.32
C HIS A 9 -4.30 4.18 9.69
N LYS A 10 -5.55 3.97 9.23
CA LYS A 10 -5.92 2.73 8.53
C LYS A 10 -5.24 2.61 7.17
N LEU A 11 -5.03 3.72 6.47
CA LEU A 11 -4.28 3.72 5.21
C LEU A 11 -2.79 3.49 5.47
N GLU A 12 -2.21 4.10 6.51
CA GLU A 12 -0.82 3.85 6.92
C GLU A 12 -0.59 2.38 7.30
N GLU A 13 -1.48 1.79 8.10
CA GLU A 13 -1.43 0.37 8.46
C GLU A 13 -1.52 -0.53 7.22
N LYS A 14 -2.44 -0.22 6.29
CA LYS A 14 -2.59 -0.96 5.03
C LYS A 14 -1.34 -0.88 4.17
N ALA A 15 -0.76 0.31 4.01
CA ALA A 15 0.47 0.51 3.26
C ALA A 15 1.65 -0.25 3.89
N ASN A 16 1.73 -0.28 5.22
CA ASN A 16 2.73 -1.06 5.94
C ASN A 16 2.56 -2.58 5.72
N LEU A 17 1.33 -3.08 5.74
CA LEU A 17 1.05 -4.49 5.43
C LEU A 17 1.49 -4.83 4.00
N ILE A 18 1.16 -3.98 3.02
CA ILE A 18 1.58 -4.16 1.63
C ILE A 18 3.11 -4.22 1.50
N ARG A 19 3.84 -3.35 2.22
CA ARG A 19 5.31 -3.38 2.25
C ARG A 19 5.85 -4.70 2.80
N GLN A 20 5.26 -5.20 3.89
CA GLN A 20 5.66 -6.49 4.47
C GLN A 20 5.42 -7.63 3.48
N ASP A 21 4.29 -7.63 2.78
CA ASP A 21 3.96 -8.66 1.80
C ASP A 21 4.89 -8.60 0.59
N ILE A 22 5.24 -7.40 0.10
CA ILE A 22 6.28 -7.22 -0.93
C ILE A 22 7.59 -7.87 -0.49
N ILE A 23 8.06 -7.61 0.74
CA ILE A 23 9.31 -8.17 1.25
C ILE A 23 9.22 -9.69 1.31
N LYS A 24 8.14 -10.25 1.88
CA LYS A 24 7.94 -11.71 1.95
C LYS A 24 7.96 -12.36 0.57
N MET A 25 7.26 -11.78 -0.40
CA MET A 25 7.22 -12.28 -1.78
C MET A 25 8.59 -12.24 -2.45
N LEU A 26 9.35 -11.16 -2.26
CA LEU A 26 10.70 -11.02 -2.83
C LEU A 26 11.70 -11.99 -2.19
N VAL A 27 11.60 -12.20 -0.87
CA VAL A 27 12.41 -13.19 -0.16
C VAL A 27 12.13 -14.59 -0.68
N GLU A 28 10.86 -14.97 -0.81
CA GLU A 28 10.46 -16.28 -1.34
C GLU A 28 10.92 -16.46 -2.79
N ALA A 29 10.80 -15.42 -3.62
CA ALA A 29 11.21 -15.46 -5.02
C ALA A 29 12.74 -15.40 -5.23
N GLY A 30 13.51 -15.02 -4.19
CA GLY A 30 14.95 -14.80 -4.26
C GLY A 30 15.40 -13.70 -5.24
N SER A 31 14.47 -12.96 -5.84
CA SER A 31 14.72 -11.97 -6.89
C SER A 31 13.53 -11.02 -7.07
N GLY A 32 13.78 -9.84 -7.65
CA GLY A 32 12.76 -8.84 -8.01
C GLY A 32 13.16 -7.40 -7.68
N HIS A 33 12.22 -6.46 -7.83
CA HIS A 33 12.47 -5.03 -7.64
C HIS A 33 11.75 -4.52 -6.38
N SER A 34 12.48 -4.28 -5.30
CA SER A 34 11.92 -3.81 -4.03
C SER A 34 11.66 -2.30 -3.99
N ALA A 35 12.57 -1.49 -4.55
CA ALA A 35 12.57 -0.04 -4.37
C ALA A 35 11.28 0.65 -4.83
N GLY A 36 10.80 0.32 -6.04
CA GLY A 36 9.57 0.89 -6.59
C GLY A 36 8.33 0.54 -5.75
N PRO A 37 8.01 -0.76 -5.58
CA PRO A 37 6.85 -1.18 -4.79
C PRO A 37 6.86 -0.68 -3.34
N LEU A 38 8.01 -0.68 -2.66
CA LEU A 38 8.10 -0.19 -1.28
C LEU A 38 7.91 1.33 -1.16
N GLY A 39 8.47 2.09 -2.10
CA GLY A 39 8.35 3.55 -2.14
C GLY A 39 6.95 4.03 -2.52
N MET A 40 6.25 3.28 -3.37
CA MET A 40 4.92 3.65 -3.88
C MET A 40 3.75 3.13 -3.04
N ALA A 41 4.02 2.38 -1.96
CA ALA A 41 2.96 1.70 -1.20
C ALA A 41 1.88 2.66 -0.66
N ASP A 42 2.23 3.86 -0.20
CA ASP A 42 1.23 4.82 0.30
C ASP A 42 0.37 5.38 -0.84
N ILE A 43 0.98 5.67 -2.00
CA ILE A 43 0.28 6.18 -3.18
C ILE A 43 -0.73 5.16 -3.67
N PHE A 44 -0.31 3.90 -3.85
CA PHE A 44 -1.22 2.85 -4.30
C PHE A 44 -2.27 2.52 -3.23
N THR A 45 -1.92 2.61 -1.94
CA THR A 45 -2.90 2.42 -0.87
C THR A 45 -3.99 3.50 -0.91
N ALA A 46 -3.61 4.77 -1.01
CA ALA A 46 -4.59 5.86 -1.14
C ALA A 46 -5.40 5.73 -2.44
N LEU A 47 -4.73 5.40 -3.56
CA LEU A 47 -5.39 5.25 -4.84
C LEU A 47 -6.46 4.15 -4.79
N TYR A 48 -6.12 2.95 -4.35
CA TYR A 48 -7.04 1.81 -4.36
C TYR A 48 -8.01 1.77 -3.17
N PHE A 49 -7.63 2.24 -1.98
CA PHE A 49 -8.50 2.09 -0.81
C PHE A 49 -9.23 3.37 -0.40
N HIS A 50 -9.06 4.45 -1.17
CA HIS A 50 -9.71 5.73 -0.88
C HIS A 50 -10.19 6.49 -2.12
N ILE A 51 -9.40 6.56 -3.19
CA ILE A 51 -9.68 7.46 -4.33
C ILE A 51 -10.47 6.77 -5.45
N LEU A 52 -10.05 5.57 -5.87
CA LEU A 52 -10.64 4.88 -7.01
C LEU A 52 -12.04 4.37 -6.69
N ASN A 53 -12.98 4.63 -7.57
CA ASN A 53 -14.27 3.93 -7.61
C ASN A 53 -14.12 2.72 -8.53
N HIS A 54 -14.05 1.53 -7.94
CA HIS A 54 -13.81 0.27 -8.64
C HIS A 54 -14.59 -0.87 -7.98
#